data_AF-A0A4Y2CQ30-F1
#
_entry.id   AF-A0A4Y2CQ30-F1
#
_cell.length_a   1.000
_cell.length_b   1.000
_cell.length_c   1.000
_cell.angle_alpha   90.00
_cell.angle_beta   90.00
_cell.angle_gamma   90.00
#
_symmetry.space_group_name_H-M   'P 1'
#
loop_
_entity.id
_entity.type
_entity.pdbx_description
1 polymer ?
#
loop_
_entity_poly.entity_id
_entity_poly.type
_entity_poly.pdbx_seq_one_letter_code
_entity_poly.pdbx_strand_id
1 'polypeptide(L)'
;MEALKAQQKSLRTAFTVAAKNAKQHLEVLEADCKDLGKLSSLHSQLDNKFSRLEMIQKEISSLLLEDTSTHSEFEADFEAAESYRDSYLKLKTKVEASLKSSRGLMQCSSMDNAPKLKLPKFELKKFSGDPKGFLTFWSIFSKIHESDDLTEVDKFQYLYQCMVPESRASGLISSFPITTENYSKAIQQLKARFGLEDLLIQI
;
A
#
# COMPACT_ATOMS: atom_id res chain seq x y z
N MET A 1 30.53 7.44 25.07
CA MET A 1 30.89 7.13 23.67
C MET A 1 31.06 5.63 23.42
N GLU A 2 31.89 4.91 24.20
CA GLU A 2 32.14 3.45 24.03
C GLU A 2 30.88 2.57 23.98
N ALA A 3 29.93 2.77 24.90
CA ALA A 3 28.68 2.00 24.93
C ALA A 3 27.83 2.20 23.65
N LEU A 4 27.78 3.42 23.11
CA LEU A 4 27.06 3.74 21.88
C LEU A 4 27.76 3.12 20.66
N LYS A 5 29.09 3.20 20.58
CA LYS A 5 29.89 2.54 19.52
C LYS A 5 29.70 1.01 19.55
N ALA A 6 29.63 0.40 20.74
CA ALA A 6 29.33 -1.03 20.89
C ALA A 6 27.91 -1.38 20.40
N GLN A 7 26.91 -0.57 20.77
CA GLN A 7 25.52 -0.76 20.34
C GLN A 7 25.35 -0.56 18.83
N GLN A 8 26.02 0.45 18.25
CA GLN A 8 26.07 0.70 16.80
C GLN A 8 26.66 -0.51 16.07
N LYS A 9 27.76 -1.08 16.56
CA LYS A 9 28.36 -2.30 16.00
C LYS A 9 27.38 -3.47 15.99
N SER A 10 26.69 -3.72 17.11
CA SER A 10 25.67 -4.77 17.19
C SER A 10 24.52 -4.55 16.20
N LEU A 11 24.06 -3.30 16.04
CA LEU A 11 23.01 -2.97 15.06
C LEU A 11 23.49 -3.09 13.61
N ARG A 12 24.72 -2.66 13.29
CA ARG A 12 25.33 -2.87 11.97
C ARG A 12 25.34 -4.36 11.60
N THR A 13 25.76 -5.23 12.52
CA THR A 13 25.70 -6.69 12.31
C THR A 13 24.27 -7.18 12.08
N ALA A 14 23.31 -6.76 12.92
CA ALA A 14 21.92 -7.18 12.80
C ALA A 14 21.28 -6.70 11.48
N PHE A 15 21.58 -5.48 11.05
CA PHE A 15 21.14 -4.91 9.78
C PHE A 15 21.71 -5.73 8.61
N THR A 16 23.02 -6.01 8.59
CA THR A 16 23.66 -6.79 7.53
C THR A 16 23.05 -8.18 7.38
N VAL A 17 22.72 -8.85 8.50
CA VAL A 17 22.02 -10.14 8.48
C VAL A 17 20.61 -10.00 7.87
N ALA A 18 19.83 -9.00 8.28
CA ALA A 18 18.50 -8.77 7.72
C ALA A 18 18.53 -8.42 6.23
N ALA A 19 19.49 -7.58 5.81
CA ALA A 19 19.68 -7.21 4.42
C ALA A 19 20.05 -8.43 3.55
N LYS A 20 20.94 -9.29 4.05
CA LYS A 20 21.30 -10.56 3.39
C LYS A 20 20.06 -11.44 3.20
N ASN A 21 19.27 -11.63 4.25
CA ASN A 21 18.06 -12.46 4.19
C ASN A 21 17.04 -11.91 3.19
N ALA A 22 16.78 -10.59 3.22
CA ALA A 22 15.85 -9.95 2.29
C ALA A 22 16.34 -10.07 0.83
N LYS A 23 17.64 -9.91 0.60
CA LYS A 23 18.25 -10.08 -0.74
C LYS A 23 18.13 -11.52 -1.25
N GLN A 24 18.43 -12.51 -0.41
CA GLN A 24 18.30 -13.92 -0.78
C GLN A 24 16.86 -14.30 -1.12
N HIS A 25 15.88 -13.84 -0.32
CA HIS A 25 14.47 -14.08 -0.64
C HIS A 25 14.04 -13.35 -1.91
N LEU A 26 14.57 -12.16 -2.20
CA LEU A 26 14.30 -11.44 -3.45
C LEU A 26 14.78 -12.25 -4.68
N GLU A 27 15.96 -12.86 -4.60
CA GLU A 27 16.54 -13.71 -5.65
C GLU A 27 15.70 -15.00 -5.87
N VAL A 28 15.12 -15.57 -4.80
CA VAL A 28 14.28 -16.77 -4.89
C VAL A 28 12.85 -16.47 -5.36
N LEU A 29 12.33 -15.26 -5.05
CA LEU A 29 10.96 -14.85 -5.41
C LEU A 29 10.72 -14.80 -6.93
N GLU A 30 11.77 -14.62 -7.75
CA GLU A 30 11.67 -14.69 -9.21
C GLU A 30 11.20 -16.06 -9.72
N ALA A 31 11.21 -17.11 -8.88
CA ALA A 31 10.79 -18.47 -9.23
C ALA A 31 9.43 -18.93 -8.65
N ASP A 32 8.93 -18.33 -7.55
CA ASP A 32 7.75 -18.85 -6.83
C ASP A 32 6.90 -17.74 -6.16
N CYS A 33 5.69 -17.50 -6.69
CA CYS A 33 4.83 -16.37 -6.31
C CYS A 33 4.15 -16.51 -4.92
N LYS A 34 4.50 -17.53 -4.13
CA LYS A 34 3.88 -17.86 -2.83
C LYS A 34 4.56 -17.18 -1.63
N ASP A 35 5.72 -16.54 -1.82
CA ASP A 35 6.57 -16.07 -0.70
C ASP A 35 6.48 -14.55 -0.41
N LEU A 36 5.45 -13.87 -0.94
CA LEU A 36 5.30 -12.41 -0.82
C LEU A 36 5.12 -11.92 0.64
N GLY A 37 4.41 -12.71 1.46
CA GLY A 37 4.21 -12.39 2.88
C GLY A 37 5.52 -12.43 3.68
N LYS A 38 6.41 -13.38 3.35
CA LYS A 38 7.73 -13.47 3.96
C LYS A 38 8.61 -12.30 3.54
N LEU A 39 8.59 -11.94 2.26
CA LEU A 39 9.31 -10.78 1.75
C LEU A 39 8.85 -9.48 2.43
N SER A 40 7.55 -9.29 2.63
CA SER A 40 6.99 -8.14 3.37
C SER A 40 7.44 -8.12 4.84
N SER A 41 7.44 -9.27 5.51
CA SER A 41 7.95 -9.38 6.89
C SER A 41 9.45 -9.06 6.97
N LEU A 42 10.26 -9.56 6.03
CA LEU A 42 11.69 -9.27 5.96
C LEU A 42 11.96 -7.80 5.66
N HIS A 43 11.15 -7.18 4.80
CA HIS A 43 11.21 -5.74 4.54
C HIS A 43 10.96 -4.93 5.81
N SER A 44 9.91 -5.29 6.57
CA SER A 44 9.58 -4.62 7.84
C SER A 44 10.70 -4.78 8.89
N GLN A 45 11.32 -5.95 8.95
CA GLN A 45 12.46 -6.20 9.83
C GLN A 45 13.70 -5.40 9.42
N LEU A 46 13.96 -5.26 8.11
CA LEU A 46 15.04 -4.44 7.58
C LEU A 46 14.84 -2.97 7.95
N ASP A 47 13.63 -2.44 7.74
CA ASP A 47 13.25 -1.06 8.08
C ASP A 47 13.45 -0.78 9.57
N ASN A 48 12.92 -1.65 10.44
CA ASN A 48 13.06 -1.48 11.89
C ASN A 48 14.54 -1.42 12.33
N LYS A 49 15.39 -2.29 11.79
CA LYS A 49 16.82 -2.32 12.15
C LYS A 49 17.55 -1.10 11.61
N PHE A 50 17.23 -0.65 10.40
CA PHE A 50 17.82 0.54 9.82
C PHE A 50 17.46 1.80 10.62
N SER A 51 16.19 1.99 10.99
CA SER A 51 15.77 3.13 11.83
C SER A 51 16.49 3.16 13.17
N ARG A 52 16.68 2.00 13.81
CA ARG A 52 17.44 1.92 15.07
C ARG A 52 18.92 2.27 14.86
N LEU A 53 19.52 1.86 13.74
CA LEU A 53 20.90 2.19 13.41
C LEU A 53 21.06 3.69 13.16
N GLU A 54 20.13 4.31 12.42
CA GLU A 54 20.11 5.74 12.12
C GLU A 54 19.97 6.60 13.40
N MET A 55 19.16 6.17 14.36
CA MET A 55 19.05 6.85 15.67
C MET A 55 20.39 6.87 16.41
N ILE A 56 21.06 5.71 16.54
CA ILE A 56 22.37 5.65 17.22
C ILE A 56 23.43 6.42 16.43
N GLN A 57 23.38 6.36 15.10
CA GLN A 57 24.27 7.12 14.24
C GLN A 57 24.17 8.62 14.51
N LYS A 58 22.95 9.14 14.62
CA LYS A 58 22.70 10.56 14.94
C LYS A 58 23.24 10.94 16.32
N GLU A 59 23.08 10.08 17.33
CA GLU A 59 23.63 10.31 18.67
C GLU A 59 25.16 10.35 18.65
N ILE A 60 25.81 9.41 17.95
CA ILE A 60 27.27 9.37 17.83
C ILE A 60 27.79 10.61 17.07
N SER A 61 27.16 10.97 15.95
CA SER A 61 27.53 12.17 15.19
C SER A 61 27.39 13.44 16.01
N SER A 62 26.33 13.57 16.83
CA SER A 62 26.16 14.72 17.73
C SER A 62 27.31 14.84 18.75
N LEU A 63 27.73 13.71 19.33
CA LEU A 63 28.83 13.70 20.31
C LEU A 63 30.20 13.98 19.68
N LEU A 64 30.42 13.55 18.44
CA LEU A 64 31.67 13.82 17.71
C LEU A 64 31.75 15.28 17.23
N LEU A 65 30.63 15.91 16.91
CA LEU A 65 30.59 17.33 16.51
C LEU A 65 30.95 18.31 17.64
N GLU A 66 30.86 17.88 18.90
CA GLU A 66 31.19 18.71 20.07
C GLU A 66 32.71 18.87 20.29
N ASP A 67 33.55 18.03 19.68
CA ASP A 67 35.00 18.06 19.86
C ASP A 67 35.75 18.18 18.51
N THR A 68 36.34 19.36 18.28
CA THR A 68 37.11 19.69 17.07
C THR A 68 38.30 18.76 16.83
N SER A 69 38.81 18.08 17.86
CA SER A 69 39.92 17.11 17.73
C SER A 69 39.48 15.78 17.11
N THR A 70 38.17 15.51 17.03
CA THR A 70 37.61 14.25 16.53
C THR A 70 37.18 14.29 15.06
N HIS A 71 37.54 15.35 14.32
CA HIS A 71 37.12 15.54 12.92
C HIS A 71 37.43 14.31 12.02
N SER A 72 38.60 13.69 12.19
CA SER A 72 38.95 12.47 11.44
C SER A 72 38.12 11.25 11.82
N GLU A 73 37.71 11.12 13.08
CA GLU A 73 36.82 10.03 13.52
C GLU A 73 35.39 10.25 13.03
N PHE A 74 34.93 11.51 13.03
CA PHE A 74 33.64 11.90 12.48
C PHE A 74 33.54 11.56 10.99
N GLU A 75 34.54 11.93 10.20
CA GLU A 75 34.54 11.67 8.76
C GLU A 75 34.43 10.17 8.46
N ALA A 76 35.25 9.35 9.13
CA ALA A 76 35.23 7.90 8.95
C ALA A 76 33.89 7.25 9.38
N ASP A 77 33.29 7.73 10.47
CA ASP A 77 31.99 7.23 10.92
C ASP A 77 30.84 7.70 10.01
N PHE A 78 30.92 8.92 9.47
CA PHE A 78 29.98 9.45 8.49
C PHE A 78 30.02 8.65 7.18
N GLU A 79 31.21 8.42 6.61
CA GLU A 79 31.37 7.59 5.42
C GLU A 79 30.83 6.17 5.63
N ALA A 80 31.13 5.57 6.80
CA ALA A 80 30.58 4.26 7.14
C ALA A 80 29.06 4.29 7.18
N ALA A 81 28.45 5.31 7.81
CA ALA A 81 27.00 5.47 7.90
C ALA A 81 26.33 5.58 6.52
N GLU A 82 26.90 6.40 5.62
CA GLU A 82 26.37 6.56 4.27
C GLU A 82 26.43 5.27 3.46
N SER A 83 27.48 4.47 3.63
CA SER A 83 27.54 3.13 3.00
C SER A 83 26.37 2.22 3.42
N TYR A 84 25.97 2.26 4.69
CA TYR A 84 24.77 1.53 5.17
C TYR A 84 23.48 2.13 4.63
N ARG A 85 23.38 3.46 4.55
CA ARG A 85 22.22 4.19 3.99
C ARG A 85 21.99 3.85 2.53
N ASP A 86 23.04 3.88 1.71
CA ASP A 86 22.99 3.52 0.30
C ASP A 86 22.59 2.06 0.09
N SER A 87 23.19 1.15 0.87
CA SER A 87 22.87 -0.28 0.83
C SER A 87 21.40 -0.53 1.17
N TYR A 88 20.88 0.15 2.20
CA TYR A 88 19.47 0.08 2.59
C TYR A 88 18.55 0.58 1.49
N LEU A 89 18.77 1.79 0.97
CA LEU A 89 17.91 2.39 -0.06
C LEU A 89 17.88 1.55 -1.35
N LYS A 90 19.04 1.05 -1.78
CA LYS A 90 19.15 0.18 -2.95
C LYS A 90 18.37 -1.13 -2.78
N LEU A 91 18.37 -1.71 -1.59
CA LEU A 91 17.63 -2.94 -1.32
C LEU A 91 16.13 -2.67 -1.15
N LYS A 92 15.77 -1.61 -0.42
CA LYS A 92 14.38 -1.19 -0.20
C LYS A 92 13.65 -0.94 -1.51
N THR A 93 14.24 -0.13 -2.39
CA THR A 93 13.66 0.18 -3.71
C THR A 93 13.41 -1.08 -4.54
N LYS A 94 14.33 -2.05 -4.52
CA LYS A 94 14.15 -3.35 -5.19
C LYS A 94 13.02 -4.18 -4.59
N VAL A 95 12.97 -4.29 -3.26
CA VAL A 95 11.92 -5.04 -2.56
C VAL A 95 10.54 -4.43 -2.82
N GLU A 96 10.42 -3.10 -2.74
CA GLU A 96 9.19 -2.38 -3.05
C GLU A 96 8.77 -2.55 -4.52
N ALA A 97 9.73 -2.50 -5.46
CA ALA A 97 9.46 -2.73 -6.87
C ALA A 97 8.91 -4.15 -7.12
N SER A 98 9.48 -5.18 -6.49
CA SER A 98 8.96 -6.56 -6.60
C SER A 98 7.58 -6.72 -5.95
N LEU A 99 7.34 -6.07 -4.80
CA LEU A 99 6.02 -6.01 -4.15
C LEU A 99 4.96 -5.26 -4.98
N LYS A 100 5.36 -4.27 -5.79
CA LYS A 100 4.48 -3.52 -6.70
C LYS A 100 4.27 -4.27 -8.03
N SER A 101 5.32 -4.88 -8.59
CA SER A 101 5.26 -5.65 -9.83
C SER A 101 4.41 -6.91 -9.68
N SER A 102 4.49 -7.63 -8.55
CA SER A 102 3.60 -8.75 -8.24
C SER A 102 2.12 -8.33 -8.16
N ARG A 103 1.83 -7.10 -7.72
CA ARG A 103 0.47 -6.53 -7.74
C ARG A 103 0.03 -6.11 -9.16
N GLY A 104 0.96 -5.71 -10.02
CA GLY A 104 0.71 -5.41 -11.44
C GLY A 104 0.50 -6.66 -12.33
N LEU A 105 1.19 -7.76 -12.03
CA LEU A 105 1.08 -9.04 -12.78
C LEU A 105 -0.24 -9.78 -12.51
N MET A 106 -0.96 -9.44 -11.44
CA MET A 106 -2.31 -9.97 -11.15
C MET A 106 -3.39 -9.35 -12.05
N GLN A 107 -3.04 -8.44 -12.96
CA GLN A 107 -3.98 -7.77 -13.85
C GLN A 107 -3.66 -7.94 -15.34
N CYS A 108 -3.01 -9.04 -15.74
CA CYS A 108 -2.85 -9.40 -17.15
C CYS A 108 -2.77 -10.93 -17.34
N SER A 109 -3.90 -11.64 -17.36
CA SER A 109 -4.16 -12.82 -18.22
C SER A 109 -5.40 -13.61 -17.75
N SER A 110 -6.20 -13.98 -18.74
CA SER A 110 -7.51 -14.61 -18.64
C SER A 110 -7.48 -16.11 -18.24
N MET A 111 -8.59 -16.55 -17.64
CA MET A 111 -9.23 -17.88 -17.70
C MET A 111 -8.49 -19.16 -17.24
N ASP A 112 -9.06 -19.72 -16.17
CA ASP A 112 -9.59 -21.09 -16.01
C ASP A 112 -8.85 -22.18 -15.17
N ASN A 113 -9.68 -22.85 -14.35
CA ASN A 113 -9.56 -24.15 -13.66
C ASN A 113 -8.50 -24.38 -12.55
N ALA A 114 -8.93 -24.26 -11.27
CA ALA A 114 -8.77 -25.26 -10.18
C ALA A 114 -9.20 -24.67 -8.80
N PRO A 115 -9.70 -25.51 -7.86
CA PRO A 115 -10.66 -25.09 -6.84
C PRO A 115 -9.99 -24.39 -5.65
N LYS A 116 -10.21 -23.08 -5.52
CA LYS A 116 -9.80 -22.29 -4.36
C LYS A 116 -10.92 -22.30 -3.33
N LEU A 117 -10.59 -22.59 -2.06
CA LEU A 117 -11.43 -22.22 -0.92
C LEU A 117 -11.70 -20.72 -1.02
N LYS A 118 -12.93 -20.37 -1.42
CA LYS A 118 -13.38 -19.00 -1.70
C LYS A 118 -13.63 -18.29 -0.37
N LEU A 119 -12.62 -17.60 0.15
CA LEU A 119 -12.93 -16.36 0.86
C LEU A 119 -13.42 -15.36 -0.21
N PRO A 120 -14.53 -14.64 0.01
CA PRO A 120 -15.06 -13.73 -0.99
C PRO A 120 -13.94 -12.75 -1.35
N LYS A 121 -13.52 -12.75 -2.61
CA LYS A 121 -12.83 -11.59 -3.17
C LYS A 121 -13.70 -10.39 -2.78
N PHE A 122 -13.08 -9.29 -2.35
CA PHE A 122 -13.81 -8.03 -2.20
C PHE A 122 -14.20 -7.57 -3.61
N GLU A 123 -15.19 -8.24 -4.19
CA GLU A 123 -15.84 -7.88 -5.41
C GLU A 123 -16.71 -6.69 -5.04
N LEU A 124 -16.40 -5.54 -5.62
CA LEU A 124 -17.29 -4.41 -5.54
C LEU A 124 -18.66 -4.88 -5.98
N LYS A 125 -19.61 -4.84 -5.04
CA LYS A 125 -20.97 -5.32 -5.24
C LYS A 125 -21.52 -4.63 -6.48
N LYS A 126 -21.85 -5.42 -7.50
CA LYS A 126 -22.44 -4.88 -8.73
C LYS A 126 -23.85 -4.38 -8.45
N PHE A 127 -24.19 -3.23 -9.02
CA PHE A 127 -25.49 -2.59 -8.85
C PHE A 127 -26.17 -2.39 -10.21
N SER A 128 -27.36 -2.95 -10.37
CA SER A 128 -28.16 -2.86 -11.60
C SER A 128 -29.16 -1.70 -11.61
N GLY A 129 -29.31 -0.98 -10.48
CA GLY A 129 -30.40 -0.01 -10.33
C GLY A 129 -31.69 -0.65 -9.82
N ASP A 130 -31.64 -1.79 -9.12
CA ASP A 130 -32.75 -2.29 -8.32
C ASP A 130 -32.73 -1.62 -6.93
N PRO A 131 -33.74 -0.80 -6.55
CA PRO A 131 -33.81 -0.17 -5.24
C PRO A 131 -33.64 -1.14 -4.06
N LYS A 132 -34.11 -2.39 -4.18
CA LYS A 132 -33.95 -3.41 -3.12
C LYS A 132 -32.49 -3.75 -2.83
N GLY A 133 -31.64 -3.66 -3.84
CA GLY A 133 -30.20 -3.89 -3.72
C GLY A 133 -29.39 -2.65 -3.33
N PHE A 134 -30.01 -1.47 -3.30
CA PHE A 134 -29.30 -0.21 -3.13
C PHE A 134 -28.63 -0.09 -1.76
N LEU A 135 -29.33 -0.43 -0.67
CA LEU A 135 -28.77 -0.35 0.69
C LEU A 135 -27.53 -1.24 0.85
N THR A 136 -27.59 -2.46 0.31
CA THR A 136 -26.46 -3.38 0.34
C THR A 136 -25.29 -2.86 -0.50
N PHE A 137 -25.56 -2.33 -1.69
CA PHE A 137 -24.54 -1.70 -2.52
C PHE A 137 -23.89 -0.51 -1.80
N TRP A 138 -24.71 0.41 -1.27
CA TRP A 138 -24.24 1.64 -0.65
C TRP A 138 -23.42 1.38 0.62
N SER A 139 -23.80 0.40 1.46
CA SER A 139 -23.02 0.01 2.65
C SER A 139 -21.59 -0.44 2.37
N ILE A 140 -21.35 -0.93 1.14
CA ILE A 140 -20.03 -1.40 0.69
C ILE A 140 -19.31 -0.24 -0.01
N PHE A 141 -20.03 0.49 -0.87
CA PHE A 141 -19.47 1.59 -1.65
C PHE A 141 -19.16 2.84 -0.81
N SER A 142 -19.85 3.06 0.32
CA SER A 142 -19.63 4.23 1.18
C SER A 142 -18.19 4.29 1.71
N LYS A 143 -17.54 3.15 1.94
CA LYS A 143 -16.13 3.05 2.34
C LYS A 143 -15.17 3.63 1.30
N ILE A 144 -15.53 3.56 0.01
CA ILE A 144 -14.77 4.17 -1.09
C ILE A 144 -15.11 5.65 -1.19
N HIS A 145 -16.39 6.00 -1.03
CA HIS A 145 -16.86 7.38 -1.07
C HIS A 145 -16.22 8.25 0.02
N GLU A 146 -16.10 7.72 1.23
CA GLU A 146 -15.55 8.39 2.44
C GLU A 146 -14.02 8.31 2.53
N SER A 147 -13.34 7.64 1.60
CA SER A 147 -11.88 7.53 1.63
C SER A 147 -11.22 8.85 1.21
N ASP A 148 -10.34 9.37 2.05
CA ASP A 148 -9.49 10.54 1.76
C ASP A 148 -8.25 10.17 0.92
N ASP A 149 -7.94 8.87 0.82
CA ASP A 149 -6.80 8.37 0.03
C ASP A 149 -7.09 8.34 -1.48
N LEU A 150 -8.35 8.53 -1.89
CA LEU A 150 -8.81 8.45 -3.28
C LEU A 150 -9.28 9.81 -3.79
N THR A 151 -8.90 10.15 -5.02
CA THR A 151 -9.44 11.34 -5.67
C THR A 151 -10.90 11.12 -6.08
N GLU A 152 -11.68 12.20 -6.23
CA GLU A 152 -13.07 12.09 -6.69
C GLU A 152 -13.16 11.44 -8.08
N VAL A 153 -12.14 11.60 -8.93
CA VAL A 153 -12.04 10.93 -10.23
C VAL A 153 -11.87 9.42 -10.05
N ASP A 154 -10.99 8.98 -9.17
CA ASP A 154 -10.77 7.55 -8.88
C ASP A 154 -12.04 6.92 -8.28
N LYS A 155 -12.67 7.61 -7.32
CA LYS A 155 -13.96 7.19 -6.74
C LYS A 155 -15.04 7.06 -7.81
N PHE A 156 -15.07 7.97 -8.78
CA PHE A 156 -16.02 7.92 -9.89
C PHE A 156 -15.73 6.74 -10.83
N GLN A 157 -14.47 6.46 -11.13
CA GLN A 157 -14.11 5.26 -11.90
C GLN A 157 -14.54 3.98 -11.19
N TYR A 158 -14.34 3.89 -9.88
CA TYR A 158 -14.84 2.77 -9.08
C TYR A 158 -16.37 2.68 -9.13
N LEU A 159 -17.08 3.81 -9.00
CA LEU A 159 -18.54 3.85 -9.10
C LEU A 159 -19.01 3.30 -10.45
N TYR A 160 -18.39 3.74 -11.54
CA TYR A 160 -18.68 3.29 -12.89
C TYR A 160 -18.49 1.78 -13.03
N GLN A 161 -17.38 1.24 -12.50
CA GLN A 161 -17.12 -0.19 -12.50
C GLN A 161 -18.09 -0.99 -11.63
N CYS A 162 -18.72 -0.39 -10.62
CA CYS A 162 -19.72 -1.07 -9.80
C CYS A 162 -21.06 -1.23 -10.52
N MET A 163 -21.32 -0.52 -11.61
CA MET A 163 -22.58 -0.64 -12.32
C MET A 163 -22.62 -1.91 -13.17
N VAL A 164 -23.77 -2.59 -13.19
CA VAL A 164 -24.01 -3.70 -14.12
C VAL A 164 -24.14 -3.11 -15.53
N PRO A 165 -23.41 -3.61 -16.55
CA PRO A 165 -23.57 -3.15 -17.93
C PRO A 165 -25.03 -3.19 -18.39
N GLU A 166 -25.43 -2.22 -19.23
CA GLU A 166 -26.79 -2.12 -19.80
C GLU A 166 -27.92 -2.00 -18.76
N SER A 167 -27.58 -1.68 -17.51
CA SER A 167 -28.57 -1.52 -16.44
C SER A 167 -29.02 -0.07 -16.25
N ARG A 168 -30.11 0.13 -15.48
CA ARG A 168 -30.64 1.48 -15.18
C ARG A 168 -29.63 2.33 -14.42
N ALA A 169 -28.87 1.72 -13.51
CA ALA A 169 -27.82 2.42 -12.78
C ALA A 169 -26.62 2.74 -13.68
N SER A 170 -26.23 1.82 -14.56
CA SER A 170 -25.17 2.10 -15.55
C SER A 170 -25.55 3.26 -16.46
N GLY A 171 -26.78 3.29 -16.99
CA GLY A 171 -27.23 4.38 -17.85
C GLY A 171 -27.24 5.74 -17.14
N LEU A 172 -27.57 5.77 -15.84
CA LEU A 172 -27.49 6.99 -15.03
C LEU A 172 -26.03 7.43 -14.81
N ILE A 173 -25.15 6.51 -14.45
CA ILE A 173 -23.76 6.86 -14.14
C ILE A 173 -22.97 7.22 -15.42
N SER A 174 -23.27 6.57 -16.54
CA SER A 174 -22.65 6.88 -17.84
C SER A 174 -23.13 8.19 -18.47
N SER A 175 -24.21 8.81 -17.99
CA SER A 175 -24.66 10.11 -18.50
C SER A 175 -23.81 11.29 -17.99
N PHE A 176 -22.89 11.04 -17.06
CA PHE A 176 -22.00 12.03 -16.50
C PHE A 176 -20.56 11.77 -16.95
N PRO A 177 -19.83 12.79 -17.43
CA PRO A 177 -18.40 12.67 -17.68
C PRO A 177 -17.63 12.40 -16.38
N ILE A 178 -16.69 11.44 -16.41
CA ILE A 178 -15.84 11.08 -15.26
C ILE A 178 -14.89 12.23 -14.95
N THR A 179 -15.31 13.12 -14.05
CA THR A 179 -14.63 14.36 -13.67
C THR A 179 -14.95 14.68 -12.21
N THR A 180 -14.05 15.39 -11.52
CA THR A 180 -14.20 15.78 -10.10
C THR A 180 -15.53 16.48 -9.83
N GLU A 181 -15.90 17.46 -10.68
CA GLU A 181 -17.12 18.25 -10.51
C GLU A 181 -18.42 17.46 -10.66
N ASN A 182 -18.39 16.39 -11.46
CA ASN A 182 -19.58 15.61 -11.78
C ASN A 182 -19.76 14.38 -10.88
N TYR A 183 -18.73 13.98 -10.13
CA TYR A 183 -18.84 12.86 -9.20
C TYR A 183 -19.90 13.12 -8.12
N SER A 184 -19.88 14.29 -7.49
CA SER A 184 -20.86 14.68 -6.46
C SER A 184 -22.29 14.64 -7.01
N LYS A 185 -22.50 15.16 -8.22
CA LYS A 185 -23.79 15.14 -8.94
C LYS A 185 -24.24 13.71 -9.25
N ALA A 186 -23.32 12.85 -9.72
CA ALA A 186 -23.62 11.46 -10.03
C ALA A 186 -24.04 10.68 -8.76
N ILE A 187 -23.36 10.89 -7.63
CA ILE A 187 -23.72 10.28 -6.34
C ILE A 187 -25.08 10.79 -5.84
N GLN A 188 -25.33 12.09 -5.92
CA GLN A 188 -26.62 12.66 -5.53
C GLN A 188 -27.76 12.07 -6.35
N GLN A 189 -27.61 11.99 -7.68
CA GLN A 189 -28.64 11.41 -8.55
C GLN A 189 -28.81 9.91 -8.33
N LEU A 190 -27.73 9.19 -8.05
CA LEU A 190 -27.79 7.76 -7.73
C LEU A 190 -28.57 7.51 -6.43
N LYS A 191 -28.31 8.31 -5.39
CA LYS A 191 -29.05 8.27 -4.12
C LYS A 191 -30.50 8.71 -4.30
N ALA A 192 -30.77 9.78 -5.03
CA ALA A 192 -32.15 10.25 -5.25
C ALA A 192 -33.00 9.23 -6.02
N ARG A 193 -32.40 8.54 -7.00
CA ARG A 193 -33.13 7.62 -7.88
C ARG A 193 -33.31 6.22 -7.31
N PHE A 194 -32.38 5.76 -6.46
CA PHE A 194 -32.37 4.38 -5.97
C PHE A 194 -32.23 4.27 -4.45
N GLY A 195 -31.86 5.35 -3.77
CA GLY A 195 -31.90 5.48 -2.32
C GLY A 195 -33.33 5.40 -1.84
N LEU A 196 -33.59 4.40 -1.01
CA LEU A 196 -34.85 4.24 -0.31
C LEU A 196 -34.89 5.27 0.82
N GLU A 197 -35.34 6.48 0.54
CA GLU A 197 -35.76 7.41 1.61
C GLU A 197 -37.25 7.25 1.96
N ASP A 198 -38.07 6.55 1.15
CA ASP A 198 -39.51 6.38 1.39
C ASP A 198 -40.04 4.94 1.18
N LEU A 199 -39.55 3.99 1.99
CA LEU A 199 -40.28 2.71 2.20
C LEU A 199 -40.43 2.40 3.69
N LEU A 200 -40.50 3.45 4.51
CA LEU A 200 -41.20 3.44 5.78
C LEU A 200 -42.60 4.02 5.51
N ILE A 201 -43.63 3.19 5.74
CA ILE A 201 -45.07 3.42 5.58
C ILE A 201 -45.65 2.79 4.31
N GLN A 202 -45.95 1.49 4.40
CA GLN A 202 -47.36 1.08 4.47
C GLN A 202 -47.48 -0.25 5.21
N ILE A 203 -48.55 -0.29 6.00
CA ILE A 203 -48.97 -1.26 7.01
C ILE A 203 -49.20 -2.64 6.41
#